data_AF-A0A956TJ58-F1
#
_entry.id   AF-A0A956TJ58-F1
#
_cell.length_a   1.000
_cell.length_b   1.000
_cell.length_c   1.000
_cell.angle_alpha   90.00
_cell.angle_beta   90.00
_cell.angle_gamma   90.00
#
_symmetry.space_group_name_H-M   'P 1'
#
loop_
_entity.id
_entity.type
_entity.pdbx_description
1 polymer ?
#
loop_
_entity_poly.entity_id
_entity_poly.type
_entity_poly.pdbx_seq_one_letter_code
_entity_poly.pdbx_strand_id
1 'polypeptide(L)'
;MLKSAQSLASEDKLDEALCRLESAASLTPDSFEITYNMGILYRKRQQYMAALQAFEKALATNPSEPADLYYTKAITHHELADTLNKWSHELAEATQTEAPAQRQDSLDDFRTDMAKNLTDMALPEAWGKLDANALKGEAVKQYQAAIKAYQDFLSSASELDKARDDAHQQVLTLEETVKTLSQTDLTQDNPS
;
A
#
# COMPACT_ATOMS: atom_id res chain seq x y z
N MET A 1 7.13 2.54 -26.92
CA MET A 1 6.48 3.32 -25.84
C MET A 1 6.85 2.76 -24.48
N LEU A 2 6.72 1.45 -24.25
CA LEU A 2 7.09 0.82 -22.98
C LEU A 2 8.55 1.01 -22.54
N LYS A 3 9.54 0.69 -23.39
CA LYS A 3 10.98 0.87 -23.06
C LYS A 3 11.32 2.32 -22.70
N SER A 4 10.63 3.28 -23.31
CA SER A 4 10.78 4.71 -23.00
C SER A 4 10.18 5.03 -21.63
N ALA A 5 9.02 4.49 -21.28
CA ALA A 5 8.45 4.63 -19.94
C ALA A 5 9.37 4.03 -18.86
N GLN A 6 9.96 2.86 -19.11
CA GLN A 6 10.91 2.22 -18.20
C GLN A 6 12.19 3.06 -18.01
N SER A 7 12.74 3.62 -19.09
CA SER A 7 13.87 4.55 -19.02
C SER A 7 13.54 5.78 -18.18
N LEU A 8 12.40 6.43 -18.45
CA LEU A 8 11.94 7.60 -17.69
C LEU A 8 11.73 7.26 -16.21
N ALA A 9 11.19 6.09 -15.90
CA ALA A 9 11.01 5.61 -14.54
C ALA A 9 12.33 5.31 -13.82
N SER A 10 13.40 4.98 -14.56
CA SER A 10 14.75 4.83 -14.00
C SER A 10 15.44 6.17 -13.76
N GLU A 11 15.00 7.22 -14.45
CA GLU A 11 15.42 8.62 -14.27
C GLU A 11 14.54 9.37 -13.25
N ASP A 12 13.68 8.66 -12.50
CA ASP A 12 12.71 9.21 -11.53
C ASP A 12 11.66 10.18 -12.13
N LYS A 13 11.52 10.20 -13.46
CA LYS A 13 10.52 11.00 -14.19
C LYS A 13 9.18 10.25 -14.26
N LEU A 14 8.58 10.04 -13.09
CA LEU A 14 7.40 9.18 -12.94
C LEU A 14 6.17 9.71 -13.71
N ASP A 15 5.95 11.03 -13.74
CA ASP A 15 4.84 11.64 -14.48
C ASP A 15 4.97 11.45 -15.99
N GLU A 16 6.16 11.68 -16.54
CA GLU A 16 6.44 11.47 -17.96
C GLU A 16 6.30 9.99 -18.31
N ALA A 17 6.80 9.10 -17.46
CA ALA A 17 6.67 7.65 -17.64
C ALA A 17 5.20 7.20 -17.65
N LEU A 18 4.37 7.70 -16.73
CA LEU A 18 2.93 7.44 -16.69
C LEU A 18 2.25 7.93 -17.97
N CYS A 19 2.52 9.17 -18.41
CA CYS A 19 1.96 9.71 -19.66
C CYS A 19 2.32 8.85 -20.89
N ARG A 20 3.54 8.30 -20.94
CA ARG A 20 3.93 7.35 -21.98
C ARG A 20 3.17 6.02 -21.90
N LEU A 21 2.88 5.51 -20.71
CA LEU A 21 2.10 4.30 -20.53
C LEU A 21 0.62 4.52 -20.82
N GLU A 22 0.04 5.66 -20.46
CA GLU A 22 -1.35 6.03 -20.79
C GLU A 22 -1.54 6.14 -22.30
N SER A 23 -0.59 6.78 -22.99
CA SER A 23 -0.58 6.82 -24.45
C SER A 23 -0.52 5.40 -25.04
N ALA A 24 0.31 4.52 -24.48
CA ALA A 24 0.39 3.13 -24.93
C ALA A 24 -0.90 2.34 -24.65
N ALA A 25 -1.51 2.54 -23.47
CA ALA A 25 -2.77 1.91 -23.08
C ALA A 25 -3.92 2.31 -24.00
N SER A 26 -3.94 3.55 -24.51
CA SER A 26 -4.95 3.97 -25.49
C SER A 26 -4.87 3.23 -26.83
N LEU A 27 -3.70 2.68 -27.18
CA LEU A 27 -3.48 1.91 -28.41
C LEU A 27 -3.70 0.41 -28.16
N THR A 28 -3.36 -0.07 -26.96
CA THR A 28 -3.49 -1.47 -26.55
C THR A 28 -4.04 -1.56 -25.13
N PRO A 29 -5.37 -1.45 -24.96
CA PRO A 29 -6.01 -1.30 -23.64
C PRO A 29 -5.93 -2.53 -22.73
N ASP A 30 -5.75 -3.73 -23.31
CA ASP A 30 -5.74 -5.01 -22.56
C ASP A 30 -4.34 -5.62 -22.43
N SER A 31 -3.30 -4.78 -22.43
CA SER A 31 -1.92 -5.24 -22.28
C SER A 31 -1.57 -5.45 -20.81
N PHE A 32 -1.26 -6.69 -20.43
CA PHE A 32 -0.70 -7.06 -19.13
C PHE A 32 0.50 -6.19 -18.78
N GLU A 33 1.47 -6.11 -19.70
CA GLU A 33 2.75 -5.45 -19.46
C GLU A 33 2.59 -3.93 -19.23
N ILE A 34 1.70 -3.28 -19.98
CA ILE A 34 1.43 -1.84 -19.78
C ILE A 34 0.77 -1.61 -18.42
N THR A 35 -0.28 -2.37 -18.12
CA THR A 35 -1.05 -2.21 -16.89
C THR A 35 -0.21 -2.55 -15.65
N TYR A 36 0.61 -3.59 -15.73
CA TYR A 36 1.58 -3.94 -14.69
C TYR A 36 2.58 -2.81 -14.45
N ASN A 37 3.20 -2.28 -15.52
CA ASN A 37 4.16 -1.18 -15.38
C ASN A 37 3.49 0.10 -14.84
N MET A 38 2.23 0.38 -15.19
CA MET A 38 1.48 1.50 -14.57
C MET A 38 1.34 1.29 -13.07
N GLY A 39 1.00 0.08 -12.62
CA GLY A 39 0.93 -0.26 -11.20
C GLY A 39 2.26 -0.04 -10.47
N ILE A 40 3.39 -0.41 -11.09
CA ILE A 40 4.73 -0.15 -10.54
C ILE A 40 4.98 1.36 -10.37
N LEU A 41 4.62 2.16 -11.37
CA LEU A 41 4.79 3.62 -11.29
C LEU A 41 3.89 4.25 -10.23
N TYR A 42 2.64 3.82 -10.13
CA TYR A 42 1.73 4.27 -9.07
C TYR A 42 2.29 3.91 -7.68
N ARG A 43 2.80 2.70 -7.48
CA ARG A 43 3.44 2.31 -6.20
C ARG A 43 4.62 3.21 -5.88
N LYS A 44 5.49 3.48 -6.85
CA LYS A 44 6.64 4.39 -6.68
C LYS A 44 6.21 5.82 -6.30
N ARG A 45 5.05 6.26 -6.78
CA ARG A 45 4.42 7.52 -6.40
C ARG A 45 3.65 7.46 -5.07
N GLN A 46 3.71 6.35 -4.35
CA GLN A 46 2.92 6.09 -3.14
C GLN A 46 1.40 6.10 -3.41
N GLN A 47 0.99 5.98 -4.68
CA GLN A 47 -0.39 5.86 -5.11
C GLN A 47 -0.86 4.42 -4.99
N TYR A 48 -0.88 3.91 -3.76
CA TYR A 48 -0.99 2.48 -3.48
C TYR A 48 -2.30 1.87 -3.99
N MET A 49 -3.44 2.54 -3.85
CA MET A 49 -4.72 2.01 -4.34
C MET A 49 -4.78 1.97 -5.86
N ALA A 50 -4.29 3.02 -6.53
CA ALA A 50 -4.19 3.04 -7.99
C ALA A 50 -3.26 1.91 -8.48
N ALA A 51 -2.16 1.66 -7.75
CA ALA A 51 -1.25 0.56 -8.02
C ALA A 51 -1.94 -0.81 -7.91
N LEU A 52 -2.64 -1.06 -6.80
CA LEU A 52 -3.38 -2.30 -6.56
C LEU A 52 -4.45 -2.54 -7.63
N GLN A 53 -5.21 -1.51 -8.00
CA GLN A 53 -6.21 -1.61 -9.08
C GLN A 53 -5.57 -1.93 -10.43
N ALA A 54 -4.42 -1.33 -10.75
CA ALA A 54 -3.68 -1.64 -11.96
C ALA A 54 -3.17 -3.10 -11.95
N PHE A 55 -2.65 -3.58 -10.82
CA PHE A 55 -2.23 -4.97 -10.67
C PHE A 55 -3.38 -5.98 -10.79
N GLU A 56 -4.57 -5.64 -10.29
CA GLU A 56 -5.78 -6.46 -10.46
C GLU A 56 -6.22 -6.54 -11.93
N LYS A 57 -6.20 -5.42 -12.64
CA LYS A 57 -6.45 -5.40 -14.09
C LYS A 57 -5.42 -6.21 -14.86
N ALA A 58 -4.13 -6.11 -14.49
CA ALA A 58 -3.08 -6.91 -15.09
C ALA A 58 -3.36 -8.41 -14.90
N LEU A 59 -3.64 -8.87 -13.66
CA LEU A 59 -4.01 -10.27 -13.35
C LEU A 59 -5.18 -10.78 -14.21
N ALA A 60 -6.14 -9.92 -14.54
CA ALA A 60 -7.31 -10.31 -15.33
C ALA A 60 -7.03 -10.51 -16.84
N THR A 61 -5.95 -9.93 -17.39
CA THR A 61 -5.69 -9.92 -18.84
C THR A 61 -4.83 -11.08 -19.33
N ASN A 62 -3.81 -11.52 -18.58
CA ASN A 62 -3.06 -12.74 -18.90
C ASN A 62 -2.33 -13.28 -17.64
N PRO A 63 -2.70 -14.47 -17.11
CA PRO A 63 -2.14 -15.00 -15.88
C PRO A 63 -0.85 -15.83 -16.09
N SER A 64 -0.09 -15.62 -17.16
CA SER A 64 1.03 -16.51 -17.49
C SER A 64 2.25 -16.39 -16.57
N GLU A 65 2.36 -15.32 -15.77
CA GLU A 65 3.47 -15.06 -14.82
C GLU A 65 2.93 -14.39 -13.54
N PRO A 66 2.13 -15.08 -12.70
CA PRO A 66 1.44 -14.43 -11.59
C PRO A 66 2.36 -14.20 -10.37
N ALA A 67 3.53 -14.83 -10.31
CA ALA A 67 4.44 -14.80 -9.17
C ALA A 67 4.96 -13.38 -8.89
N ASP A 68 5.62 -12.74 -9.86
CA ASP A 68 6.15 -11.37 -9.71
C ASP A 68 5.07 -10.36 -9.36
N LEU A 69 3.86 -10.57 -9.88
CA LEU A 69 2.71 -9.73 -9.63
C LEU A 69 2.19 -9.90 -8.19
N TYR A 70 2.10 -11.14 -7.68
CA TYR A 70 1.75 -11.38 -6.28
C TYR A 70 2.78 -10.80 -5.33
N TYR A 71 4.08 -10.98 -5.61
CA TYR A 71 5.15 -10.39 -4.80
C TYR A 71 5.06 -8.86 -4.79
N THR A 72 4.84 -8.24 -5.95
CA THR A 72 4.65 -6.80 -6.08
C THR A 72 3.41 -6.28 -5.36
N LYS A 73 2.28 -7.00 -5.44
CA LYS A 73 1.06 -6.66 -4.68
C LYS A 73 1.30 -6.77 -3.17
N ALA A 74 2.04 -7.78 -2.74
CA ALA A 74 2.36 -7.97 -1.32
C ALA A 74 3.15 -6.77 -0.77
N ILE A 75 4.19 -6.33 -1.48
CA ILE A 75 4.94 -5.12 -1.13
C ILE A 75 4.02 -3.90 -1.10
N THR A 76 3.14 -3.75 -2.09
CA THR A 76 2.23 -2.59 -2.18
C THR A 76 1.27 -2.54 -0.99
N HIS A 77 0.69 -3.68 -0.61
CA HIS A 77 -0.16 -3.78 0.57
C HIS A 77 0.63 -3.52 1.87
N HIS A 78 1.88 -3.96 1.95
CA HIS A 78 2.76 -3.70 3.10
C HIS A 78 3.04 -2.19 3.24
N GLU A 79 3.51 -1.52 2.18
CA GLU A 79 3.80 -0.07 2.20
C GLU A 79 2.56 0.78 2.53
N LEU A 80 1.41 0.36 2.00
CA LEU A 80 0.12 0.95 2.34
C LEU A 80 -0.22 0.78 3.83
N ALA A 81 -0.05 -0.44 4.36
CA ALA A 81 -0.30 -0.74 5.75
C ALA A 81 0.61 0.08 6.68
N ASP A 82 1.90 0.21 6.35
CA ASP A 82 2.86 1.04 7.09
C ASP A 82 2.43 2.51 7.11
N THR A 83 1.99 3.02 5.96
CA THR A 83 1.50 4.41 5.84
C THR A 83 0.28 4.63 6.77
N LEU A 84 -0.68 3.71 6.76
CA LEU A 84 -1.88 3.79 7.60
C LEU A 84 -1.55 3.62 9.09
N ASN A 85 -0.64 2.71 9.42
CA ASN A 85 -0.22 2.49 10.79
C ASN A 85 0.50 3.73 11.35
N LYS A 86 1.37 4.35 10.55
CA LYS A 86 2.03 5.60 10.90
C LYS A 86 1.01 6.71 11.18
N TRP A 87 0.04 6.92 10.29
CA TRP A 87 -1.03 7.90 10.51
C TRP A 87 -1.89 7.61 11.73
N SER A 88 -2.18 6.34 12.01
CA SER A 88 -2.83 5.93 13.25
C SER A 88 -2.03 6.39 14.47
N HIS A 89 -0.72 6.16 14.49
CA HIS A 89 0.14 6.57 15.60
C HIS A 89 0.21 8.09 15.78
N GLU A 90 0.42 8.84 14.69
CA GLU A 90 0.46 10.31 14.72
C GLU A 90 -0.86 10.90 15.24
N LEU A 91 -2.00 10.34 14.78
CA LEU A 91 -3.32 10.73 15.25
C LEU A 91 -3.52 10.41 16.74
N ALA A 92 -3.10 9.22 17.19
CA ALA A 92 -3.20 8.83 18.59
C ALA A 92 -2.33 9.72 19.50
N GLU A 93 -1.12 10.07 19.07
CA GLU A 93 -0.22 10.94 19.81
C GLU A 93 -0.80 12.34 19.97
N ALA A 94 -1.33 12.95 18.89
CA ALA A 94 -1.99 14.25 18.92
C ALA A 94 -3.17 14.26 19.92
N THR A 95 -3.92 13.16 20.03
CA THR A 95 -5.01 13.07 21.01
C THR A 95 -4.55 13.01 22.48
N GLN A 96 -3.35 12.48 22.76
CA GLN A 96 -2.88 12.21 24.12
C GLN A 96 -2.00 13.33 24.70
N THR A 97 -1.16 13.96 23.89
CA THR A 97 -0.09 14.85 24.37
C THR A 97 -0.53 16.30 24.55
N GLU A 98 -1.69 16.68 24.03
CA GLU A 98 -2.13 18.08 23.97
C GLU A 98 -3.20 18.44 25.00
N ALA A 99 -3.09 19.67 25.52
CA ALA A 99 -4.11 20.25 26.38
C ALA A 99 -5.46 20.29 25.64
N PRO A 100 -6.62 20.07 26.32
CA PRO A 100 -7.91 19.93 25.64
C PRO A 100 -8.29 21.07 24.69
N ALA A 101 -7.82 22.30 24.97
CA ALA A 101 -8.06 23.47 24.13
C ALA A 101 -7.18 23.51 22.86
N GLN A 102 -6.00 22.88 22.87
CA GLN A 102 -5.07 22.82 21.74
C GLN A 102 -5.30 21.56 20.88
N ARG A 103 -5.83 20.51 21.51
CA ARG A 103 -6.10 19.21 20.90
C ARG A 103 -6.99 19.30 19.66
N GLN A 104 -8.04 20.10 19.72
CA GLN A 104 -8.98 20.20 18.60
C GLN A 104 -8.34 20.86 17.37
N ASP A 105 -7.55 21.92 17.58
CA ASP A 105 -6.89 22.65 16.50
C ASP A 105 -5.83 21.77 15.81
N SER A 106 -4.95 21.11 16.56
CA SER A 106 -3.94 20.21 15.98
C SER A 106 -4.55 18.99 15.29
N LEU A 107 -5.68 18.46 15.79
CA LEU A 107 -6.39 17.38 15.13
C LEU A 107 -6.98 17.83 13.79
N ASP A 108 -7.50 19.05 13.72
CA ASP A 108 -8.06 19.60 12.49
C ASP A 108 -6.96 19.93 11.47
N ASP A 109 -5.81 20.43 11.93
CA ASP A 109 -4.61 20.63 11.11
C ASP A 109 -4.08 19.30 10.56
N PHE A 110 -3.90 18.30 11.43
CA PHE A 110 -3.46 16.97 11.03
C PHE A 110 -4.43 16.30 10.05
N ARG A 111 -5.75 16.40 10.29
CA ARG A 111 -6.77 15.89 9.36
C ARG A 111 -6.74 16.61 8.02
N THR A 112 -6.46 17.91 8.02
CA THR A 112 -6.32 18.69 6.79
C THR A 112 -5.09 18.24 6.00
N ASP A 113 -3.95 18.09 6.66
CA ASP A 113 -2.71 17.59 6.06
C ASP A 113 -2.87 16.14 5.56
N MET A 114 -3.53 15.29 6.34
CA MET A 114 -3.86 13.93 5.94
C MET A 114 -4.81 13.93 4.72
N ALA A 115 -5.87 14.74 4.70
CA ALA A 115 -6.81 14.82 3.58
C ALA A 115 -6.10 15.23 2.28
N LYS A 116 -5.16 16.16 2.37
CA LYS A 116 -4.31 16.54 1.23
C LYS A 116 -3.43 15.38 0.78
N ASN A 117 -2.69 14.76 1.70
CA ASN A 117 -1.81 13.64 1.38
C ASN A 117 -2.57 12.40 0.86
N LEU A 118 -3.78 12.12 1.37
CA LEU A 118 -4.67 11.07 0.86
C LEU A 118 -4.96 11.25 -0.62
N THR A 119 -5.20 12.49 -1.04
CA THR A 119 -5.45 12.83 -2.45
C THR A 119 -4.21 12.55 -3.29
N ASP A 120 -3.03 13.00 -2.83
CA ASP A 120 -1.77 12.83 -3.53
C ASP A 120 -1.35 11.34 -3.63
N MET A 121 -1.59 10.56 -2.58
CA MET A 121 -1.38 9.11 -2.48
C MET A 121 -2.51 8.28 -3.10
N ALA A 122 -3.49 8.93 -3.76
CA ALA A 122 -4.65 8.27 -4.36
C ALA A 122 -5.37 7.28 -3.41
N LEU A 123 -5.38 7.57 -2.12
CA LEU A 123 -6.06 6.77 -1.09
C LEU A 123 -7.54 7.18 -1.00
N PRO A 124 -8.41 6.32 -0.42
CA PRO A 124 -9.82 6.65 -0.26
C PRO A 124 -10.00 7.88 0.64
N GLU A 125 -10.70 8.91 0.16
CA GLU A 125 -10.99 10.13 0.95
C GLU A 125 -11.68 9.81 2.29
N ALA A 126 -12.48 8.73 2.33
CA ALA A 126 -13.15 8.26 3.53
C ALA A 126 -12.17 7.94 4.68
N TRP A 127 -10.92 7.57 4.38
CA TRP A 127 -9.91 7.27 5.38
C TRP A 127 -9.46 8.50 6.17
N GLY A 128 -9.57 9.70 5.59
CA GLY A 128 -9.25 10.96 6.29
C GLY A 128 -10.23 11.33 7.40
N LYS A 129 -11.33 10.58 7.51
CA LYS A 129 -12.37 10.75 8.55
C LYS A 129 -12.28 9.68 9.63
N LEU A 130 -11.36 8.74 9.51
CA LEU A 130 -11.19 7.66 10.48
C LEU A 130 -10.45 8.17 11.72
N ASP A 131 -10.78 7.59 12.87
CA ASP A 131 -9.98 7.76 14.08
C ASP A 131 -8.73 6.85 14.04
N ALA A 132 -7.86 7.00 15.04
CA ALA A 132 -6.60 6.26 15.10
C ALA A 132 -6.83 4.74 15.11
N ASN A 133 -7.80 4.27 15.88
CA ASN A 133 -8.10 2.84 16.00
C ASN A 133 -8.65 2.27 14.69
N ALA A 134 -9.51 3.02 14.00
CA ALA A 134 -10.04 2.62 12.70
C ALA A 134 -8.96 2.61 11.60
N LEU A 135 -8.03 3.57 11.60
CA LEU A 135 -6.86 3.57 10.71
C LEU A 135 -5.95 2.39 10.98
N LYS A 136 -5.67 2.09 12.26
CA LYS A 136 -4.93 0.90 12.68
C LYS A 136 -5.62 -0.39 12.20
N GLY A 137 -6.94 -0.46 12.35
CA GLY A 137 -7.74 -1.59 11.87
C GLY A 137 -7.62 -1.77 10.35
N GLU A 138 -7.60 -0.68 9.59
CA GLU A 138 -7.36 -0.74 8.15
C GLU A 138 -5.93 -1.15 7.82
N ALA A 139 -4.92 -0.65 8.54
CA ALA A 139 -3.53 -1.09 8.41
C ALA A 139 -3.40 -2.60 8.62
N VAL A 140 -4.05 -3.16 9.65
CA VAL A 140 -4.06 -4.62 9.91
C VAL A 140 -4.66 -5.39 8.74
N LYS A 141 -5.77 -4.93 8.14
CA LYS A 141 -6.33 -5.58 6.95
C LYS A 141 -5.35 -5.57 5.78
N GLN A 142 -4.63 -4.46 5.59
CA GLN A 142 -3.64 -4.35 4.51
C GLN A 142 -2.42 -5.24 4.77
N TYR A 143 -1.93 -5.36 6.01
CA TYR A 143 -0.89 -6.34 6.35
C TYR A 143 -1.35 -7.78 6.10
N GLN A 144 -2.59 -8.12 6.43
CA GLN A 144 -3.16 -9.45 6.13
C GLN A 144 -3.25 -9.70 4.62
N ALA A 145 -3.62 -8.69 3.84
CA ALA A 145 -3.62 -8.76 2.38
C ALA A 145 -2.19 -8.95 1.83
N ALA A 146 -1.18 -8.29 2.43
CA ALA A 146 0.22 -8.48 2.08
C ALA A 146 0.69 -9.92 2.37
N ILE A 147 0.40 -10.46 3.56
CA ILE A 147 0.70 -11.85 3.93
C ILE A 147 0.09 -12.81 2.91
N LYS A 148 -1.20 -12.64 2.60
CA LYS A 148 -1.89 -13.48 1.62
C LYS A 148 -1.20 -13.42 0.26
N ALA A 149 -0.85 -12.23 -0.22
CA ALA A 149 -0.18 -12.06 -1.51
C ALA A 149 1.22 -12.69 -1.52
N TYR A 150 1.99 -12.60 -0.43
CA TYR A 150 3.26 -13.34 -0.31
C TYR A 150 3.04 -14.86 -0.31
N GLN A 151 2.00 -15.36 0.33
CA GLN A 151 1.65 -16.79 0.31
C GLN A 151 1.22 -17.26 -1.10
N ASP A 152 0.46 -16.43 -1.82
CA ASP A 152 0.09 -16.69 -3.22
C ASP A 152 1.34 -16.74 -4.12
N PHE A 153 2.29 -15.81 -3.92
CA PHE A 153 3.61 -15.84 -4.57
C PHE A 153 4.36 -17.15 -4.28
N LEU A 154 4.50 -17.52 -3.00
CA LEU A 154 5.16 -18.76 -2.56
C LEU A 154 4.46 -20.03 -3.08
N SER A 155 3.17 -19.97 -3.40
CA SER A 155 2.43 -21.12 -3.96
C SER A 155 2.58 -21.25 -5.47
N SER A 156 2.87 -20.13 -6.16
CA SER A 156 2.93 -20.06 -7.63
C SER A 156 4.31 -20.26 -8.24
N ALA A 157 5.40 -20.01 -7.51
CA ALA A 157 6.76 -20.16 -8.02
C ALA A 157 7.27 -21.60 -7.89
N SER A 158 7.57 -22.26 -9.01
CA SER A 158 8.36 -23.50 -9.03
C SER A 158 9.85 -23.16 -9.05
N GLU A 159 10.59 -23.66 -8.06
CA GLU A 159 12.04 -23.51 -7.77
C GLU A 159 12.43 -22.52 -6.65
N LEU A 160 13.48 -22.92 -5.91
CA LEU A 160 14.03 -22.26 -4.71
C LEU A 160 14.90 -21.06 -5.10
N ASP A 161 14.28 -19.88 -5.23
CA ASP A 161 14.98 -18.59 -5.43
C ASP A 161 15.01 -17.75 -4.14
N LYS A 162 16.02 -16.89 -3.99
CA LYS A 162 16.22 -15.95 -2.87
C LYS A 162 14.96 -15.11 -2.59
N ALA A 163 14.23 -14.72 -3.63
CA ALA A 163 12.97 -13.98 -3.47
C ALA A 163 11.93 -14.73 -2.63
N ARG A 164 11.93 -16.07 -2.63
CA ARG A 164 11.05 -16.88 -1.79
C ARG A 164 11.48 -16.86 -0.32
N ASP A 165 12.77 -16.94 -0.05
CA ASP A 165 13.29 -16.85 1.33
C ASP A 165 12.94 -15.47 1.91
N ASP A 166 13.17 -14.41 1.13
CA ASP A 166 12.80 -13.04 1.50
C ASP A 166 11.28 -12.95 1.75
N ALA A 167 10.43 -13.47 0.85
CA ALA A 167 8.98 -13.49 1.03
C ALA A 167 8.53 -14.29 2.26
N HIS A 168 9.17 -15.42 2.56
CA HIS A 168 8.85 -16.21 3.74
C HIS A 168 9.19 -15.47 5.03
N GLN A 169 10.35 -14.80 5.08
CA GLN A 169 10.71 -13.94 6.22
C GLN A 169 9.72 -12.78 6.38
N GLN A 170 9.30 -12.16 5.28
CA GLN A 170 8.30 -11.09 5.30
C GLN A 170 6.96 -11.59 5.87
N VAL A 171 6.50 -12.79 5.50
CA VAL A 171 5.29 -13.38 6.08
C VAL A 171 5.40 -13.49 7.60
N LEU A 172 6.50 -14.06 8.11
CA LEU A 172 6.71 -14.22 9.56
C LEU A 172 6.72 -12.87 10.29
N THR A 173 7.45 -11.88 9.76
CA THR A 173 7.49 -10.53 10.35
C THR A 173 6.11 -9.88 10.36
N LEU A 174 5.37 -9.98 9.26
CA LEU A 174 4.03 -9.39 9.15
C LEU A 174 3.02 -10.07 10.08
N GLU A 175 3.10 -11.40 10.25
CA GLU A 175 2.26 -12.13 11.21
C GLU A 175 2.50 -11.66 12.64
N GLU A 176 3.75 -11.43 13.03
CA GLU A 176 4.12 -10.85 14.33
C GLU A 176 3.60 -9.42 14.49
N THR A 177 3.72 -8.59 13.45
CA THR A 177 3.18 -7.22 13.43
C THR A 177 1.66 -7.21 13.63
N VAL A 178 0.93 -8.01 12.85
CA VAL A 178 -0.53 -8.14 12.96
C VAL A 178 -0.95 -8.59 14.35
N LYS A 179 -0.25 -9.58 14.92
CA LYS A 179 -0.51 -10.07 16.28
C LYS A 179 -0.32 -8.96 17.31
N THR A 180 0.77 -8.21 17.21
CA THR A 180 1.09 -7.12 18.14
C THR A 180 0.04 -6.02 18.09
N LEU A 181 -0.31 -5.56 16.88
CA LEU A 181 -1.32 -4.53 16.68
C LEU A 181 -2.69 -4.98 17.18
N SER A 182 -3.08 -6.23 16.94
CA SER A 182 -4.38 -6.76 17.39
C SER A 182 -4.46 -6.97 18.90
N GLN A 183 -3.34 -7.23 19.58
CA GLN A 183 -3.29 -7.43 21.03
C GLN A 183 -3.29 -6.12 21.82
N THR A 184 -2.85 -5.01 21.23
CA THR A 184 -2.79 -3.72 21.93
C THR A 184 -4.17 -3.19 22.31
N ASP A 185 -5.25 -3.68 21.68
CA ASP A 185 -6.63 -3.26 21.97
C ASP A 185 -7.20 -3.91 23.25
N LEU A 186 -6.57 -4.97 23.78
CA LEU A 186 -7.06 -5.70 24.97
C LEU A 186 -6.46 -5.23 26.31
N THR A 187 -5.48 -4.34 26.30
CA THR A 187 -4.78 -3.90 27.52
C THR A 187 -5.12 -2.48 27.97
N GLN A 188 -5.90 -1.72 27.19
CA GLN A 188 -6.31 -0.35 27.51
C GLN A 188 -7.62 -0.25 28.29
N ASP A 189 -8.35 -1.35 28.51
CA ASP A 189 -9.68 -1.35 29.14
C ASP A 189 -9.71 -2.12 30.47
N ASN A 190 -8.79 -1.78 31.38
CA ASN A 190 -8.88 -2.28 32.76
C ASN A 190 -8.48 -1.20 33.77
N PRO A 191 -9.41 -0.31 34.18
CA PRO A 191 -9.19 0.51 35.36
C PRO A 191 -9.31 -0.38 36.59
N SER A 192 -8.21 -0.54 37.34
CA SER A 192 -8.24 -0.98 38.74
C SER A 192 -8.28 0.22 39.68
#